data_AF-A0A1Y1IDS0-F1
#
_entry.id   AF-A0A1Y1IDS0-F1
#
_cell.length_a   1.000
_cell.length_b   1.000
_cell.length_c   1.000
_cell.angle_alpha   90.00
_cell.angle_beta   90.00
_cell.angle_gamma   90.00
#
_symmetry.space_group_name_H-M   'P 1'
#
loop_
_entity.id
_entity.type
_entity.pdbx_description
1 polymer ?
#
loop_
_entity_poly.entity_id
_entity_poly.type
_entity_poly.pdbx_seq_one_letter_code
_entity_poly.pdbx_strand_id
1 'polypeptide(L)'
;MGTVGTQADPLYPPSPYTSSLPPSPEPEGPNFFEKVWRYRGKIALAAAVGGFACFAYYRYHVCPPSQYLVKTGLGIKDMAVARKTLQLPFQEVRTFNMAPLNYTFHLHNMSSEMVPFHCLSAQEKVAMSFTIGPKDPAEDLAAFKTYATKMGDLDPAKVEATIGGVIHGETRVFSAGLTIREMFEDREKFKRTVSDKIQQDMNAYGLKIYNANIAEMADQDEKTRYFQNLRQKALEGANTEMRIQVAEARMQGDIGERERQSRAAQEVAHIKATIVEKQNENAQRVAHSEKELAVVRAECERARLLTEIDVSMATDKRKAELETEVDRARTAQQVAYLQATQVAKTIAAAESAVKEAEGQAEATRRLADAQLYAARAAADGALAAFEAQADGLSRLLAASEQRPDLAKFQL
;
A
#
# COMPACT_ATOMS: atom_id res chain seq x y z
N MET A 1 134.30 -47.65 88.26
CA MET A 1 135.43 -46.88 87.70
C MET A 1 134.89 -45.54 87.22
N GLY A 2 135.10 -44.38 87.83
CA GLY A 2 135.65 -43.92 89.11
C GLY A 2 135.28 -42.42 89.09
N THR A 3 134.45 -41.96 90.02
CA THR A 3 134.80 -40.98 91.07
C THR A 3 135.17 -39.60 90.50
N VAL A 4 134.63 -38.45 90.92
CA VAL A 4 134.05 -37.94 92.17
C VAL A 4 133.73 -36.47 91.78
N GLY A 5 132.59 -35.88 92.11
CA GLY A 5 132.36 -35.35 93.45
C GLY A 5 132.17 -33.84 93.37
N THR A 6 130.94 -33.47 93.72
CA THR A 6 130.39 -32.26 94.32
C THR A 6 131.34 -31.37 95.13
N GLN A 7 130.84 -30.15 95.41
CA GLN A 7 131.21 -29.17 96.45
C GLN A 7 132.23 -28.09 96.03
N ALA A 8 132.08 -26.82 96.42
CA ALA A 8 131.07 -26.11 97.20
C ALA A 8 131.28 -24.61 97.01
N ASP A 9 130.20 -23.84 97.21
CA ASP A 9 130.24 -22.43 97.63
C ASP A 9 131.17 -22.27 98.85
N PRO A 10 131.76 -21.08 99.10
CA PRO A 10 131.02 -20.14 99.96
C PRO A 10 131.37 -18.63 99.82
N LEU A 11 130.43 -17.83 100.34
CA LEU A 11 130.63 -16.53 101.03
C LEU A 11 130.78 -15.24 100.20
N TYR A 12 129.65 -14.52 100.13
CA TYR A 12 129.50 -13.06 100.28
C TYR A 12 130.29 -12.49 101.48
N PRO A 13 130.47 -11.15 101.67
CA PRO A 13 129.87 -9.97 101.00
C PRO A 13 130.90 -8.81 100.79
N PRO A 14 130.54 -7.51 100.73
CA PRO A 14 129.63 -6.79 99.83
C PRO A 14 130.28 -5.53 99.18
N SER A 15 129.42 -4.74 98.51
CA SER A 15 129.40 -3.26 98.44
C SER A 15 129.71 -2.60 97.08
N PRO A 16 129.10 -1.44 96.79
CA PRO A 16 128.34 -1.24 95.57
C PRO A 16 128.87 -0.08 94.70
N TYR A 17 128.11 0.17 93.62
CA TYR A 17 128.23 1.20 92.58
C TYR A 17 129.02 0.78 91.34
N THR A 18 128.30 0.51 90.25
CA THR A 18 128.35 1.39 89.06
C THR A 18 127.25 1.06 88.04
N SER A 19 126.80 2.13 87.41
CA SER A 19 125.85 2.34 86.30
C SER A 19 125.84 1.33 85.15
N SER A 20 124.66 1.12 84.54
CA SER A 20 124.47 1.23 83.08
C SER A 20 122.99 1.27 82.67
N LEU A 21 122.71 2.03 81.60
CA LEU A 21 121.42 2.32 80.96
C LEU A 21 120.74 1.10 80.30
N PRO A 22 119.41 1.17 80.01
CA PRO A 22 118.62 0.04 79.53
C PRO A 22 118.67 -0.14 78.00
N PRO A 23 118.35 -1.34 77.48
CA PRO A 23 118.37 -1.63 76.04
C PRO A 23 117.04 -1.28 75.33
N SER A 24 117.16 -1.01 74.03
CA SER A 24 116.09 -0.66 73.07
C SER A 24 115.22 -1.84 72.63
N PRO A 25 113.92 -1.65 72.31
CA PRO A 25 113.07 -2.69 71.72
C PRO A 25 112.99 -2.60 70.18
N GLU A 26 112.85 -3.78 69.52
CA GLU A 26 112.49 -3.94 68.10
C GLU A 26 110.94 -4.03 67.90
N PRO A 27 110.38 -4.27 66.68
CA PRO A 27 109.64 -3.26 65.93
C PRO A 27 108.12 -3.55 65.86
N GLU A 28 107.29 -2.54 66.12
CA GLU A 28 105.85 -2.61 65.86
C GLU A 28 105.56 -2.42 64.36
N GLY A 29 104.70 -3.27 63.79
CA GLY A 29 104.30 -3.19 62.38
C GLY A 29 103.70 -1.83 61.99
N PRO A 30 103.58 -1.53 60.67
CA PRO A 30 103.33 -0.17 60.20
C PRO A 30 102.06 0.42 60.82
N ASN A 31 102.28 1.49 61.59
CA ASN A 31 101.28 2.27 62.30
C ASN A 31 100.16 2.71 61.34
N PHE A 32 98.92 2.79 61.84
CA PHE A 32 97.75 3.27 61.09
C PHE A 32 98.03 4.58 60.32
N PHE A 33 98.80 5.48 60.92
CA PHE A 33 99.24 6.73 60.31
C PHE A 33 100.14 6.57 59.08
N GLU A 34 100.99 5.54 59.05
CA GLU A 34 101.89 5.27 57.93
C GLU A 34 101.12 4.66 56.73
N LYS A 35 100.11 3.83 57.01
CA LYS A 35 99.12 3.39 56.00
C LYS A 35 98.33 4.58 55.44
N VAL A 36 97.82 5.47 56.29
CA VAL A 36 97.11 6.67 55.83
C VAL A 36 98.01 7.56 54.97
N TRP A 37 99.29 7.71 55.30
CA TRP A 37 100.23 8.53 54.52
C TRP A 37 100.63 7.90 53.17
N ARG A 38 100.76 6.56 53.08
CA ARG A 38 100.93 5.85 51.80
C ARG A 38 99.68 5.91 50.93
N TYR A 39 98.50 5.89 51.53
CA TYR A 39 97.23 5.89 50.82
C TYR A 39 96.59 7.28 50.70
N ARG A 40 97.26 8.36 51.15
CA ARG A 40 96.74 9.74 51.13
C ARG A 40 96.20 10.18 49.76
N GLY A 41 96.86 9.78 48.68
CA GLY A 41 96.38 10.04 47.32
C GLY A 41 95.09 9.28 47.00
N LYS A 42 94.97 8.02 47.44
CA LYS A 42 93.76 7.19 47.25
C LYS A 42 92.61 7.64 48.15
N ILE A 43 92.89 8.08 49.38
CA ILE A 43 91.92 8.60 50.34
C ILE A 43 91.41 9.97 49.89
N ALA A 44 92.29 10.87 49.44
CA ALA A 44 91.90 12.16 48.86
C ALA A 44 91.07 11.98 47.58
N LEU A 45 91.44 11.03 46.72
CA LEU A 45 90.66 10.68 45.54
C LEU A 45 89.28 10.12 45.92
N ALA A 46 89.21 9.21 46.89
CA ALA A 46 87.96 8.64 47.37
C ALA A 46 87.05 9.70 48.02
N ALA A 47 87.62 10.63 48.80
CA ALA A 47 86.89 11.75 49.38
C ALA A 47 86.40 12.75 48.32
N ALA A 48 87.20 13.02 47.29
CA ALA A 48 86.79 13.87 46.16
C ALA A 48 85.67 13.21 45.34
N VAL A 49 85.79 11.92 45.04
CA VAL A 49 84.77 11.15 44.30
C VAL A 49 83.49 11.03 45.13
N GLY A 50 83.59 10.71 46.43
CA GLY A 50 82.45 10.64 47.34
C GLY A 50 81.77 12.00 47.54
N GLY A 51 82.57 13.06 47.71
CA GLY A 51 82.07 14.43 47.79
C GLY A 51 81.36 14.89 46.52
N PHE A 52 81.91 14.57 45.35
CA PHE A 52 81.26 14.84 44.07
C PHE A 52 79.98 14.01 43.88
N ALA A 53 79.97 12.74 44.28
CA ALA A 53 78.78 11.89 44.21
C ALA A 53 77.65 12.38 45.13
N CYS A 54 77.98 12.76 46.37
CA CYS A 54 77.01 13.38 47.29
C CYS A 54 76.51 14.73 46.77
N PHE A 55 77.42 15.58 46.26
CA PHE A 55 77.05 16.85 45.64
C PHE A 55 76.11 16.63 44.44
N ALA A 56 76.43 15.66 43.59
CA ALA A 56 75.61 15.30 42.45
C ALA A 56 74.23 14.81 42.90
N TYR A 57 74.16 13.95 43.91
CA TYR A 57 72.89 13.43 44.42
C TYR A 57 71.98 14.54 44.98
N TYR A 58 72.51 15.45 45.80
CA TYR A 58 71.71 16.51 46.41
C TYR A 58 71.30 17.63 45.43
N ARG A 59 72.04 17.83 44.35
CA ARG A 59 71.79 18.90 43.36
C ARG A 59 71.20 18.40 42.04
N TYR A 60 70.92 17.10 41.94
CA TYR A 60 70.29 16.53 40.77
C TYR A 60 68.77 16.72 40.86
N HIS A 61 68.25 17.59 40.02
CA HIS A 61 66.82 17.87 39.91
C HIS A 61 66.24 17.17 38.68
N VAL A 62 65.10 16.51 38.87
CA VAL A 62 64.33 15.83 37.84
C VAL A 62 62.91 16.40 37.82
N CYS A 63 62.42 16.74 36.63
CA CYS A 63 61.04 17.17 36.44
C CYS A 63 60.12 16.00 36.05
N PRO A 64 58.83 16.06 36.43
CA PRO A 64 57.81 15.19 35.88
C PRO A 64 57.62 15.44 34.36
N PRO A 65 57.02 14.49 33.61
CA PRO A 65 56.89 14.60 32.15
C PRO A 65 56.14 15.85 31.66
N SER A 66 55.23 16.40 32.46
CA SER A 66 54.45 17.60 32.15
C SER A 66 55.21 18.91 32.36
N GLN A 67 56.43 18.86 32.92
CA GLN A 67 57.21 20.05 33.27
C GLN A 67 58.58 20.06 32.60
N TYR A 68 59.12 21.26 32.41
CA TYR A 68 60.49 21.49 31.93
C TYR A 68 61.30 22.31 32.93
N LEU A 69 62.58 21.98 33.09
CA LEU A 69 63.53 22.78 33.85
C LEU A 69 64.20 23.77 32.92
N VAL A 70 64.22 25.03 33.34
CA VAL A 70 65.03 26.09 32.76
C VAL A 70 66.15 26.39 33.73
N LYS A 71 67.38 26.32 33.24
CA LYS A 71 68.58 26.68 33.99
C LYS A 71 69.21 27.96 33.43
N THR A 72 69.60 28.84 34.34
CA THR A 72 70.34 30.09 34.09
C THR A 72 71.54 30.17 35.04
N GLY A 73 72.58 30.91 34.66
CA GLY A 73 73.74 31.16 35.53
C GLY A 73 75.08 30.78 34.91
N LEU A 74 76.09 30.62 35.77
CA LEU A 74 77.49 30.53 35.34
C LEU A 74 77.73 29.37 34.36
N GLY A 75 78.29 29.69 33.19
CA GLY A 75 78.58 28.74 32.10
C GLY A 75 77.47 28.58 31.06
N ILE A 76 76.37 29.32 31.15
CA ILE A 76 75.24 29.28 30.19
C ILE A 76 75.04 30.71 29.64
N LYS A 77 75.02 30.86 28.31
CA LYS A 77 74.95 32.18 27.67
C LYS A 77 73.56 32.84 27.73
N ASP A 78 72.48 32.06 27.60
CA ASP A 78 71.11 32.55 27.72
C ASP A 78 70.34 31.69 28.74
N MET A 79 69.72 30.62 28.25
CA MET A 79 68.92 29.67 29.01
C MET A 79 69.07 28.30 28.38
N ALA A 80 69.18 27.27 29.22
CA ALA A 80 69.15 25.89 28.77
C ALA A 80 67.93 25.19 29.34
N VAL A 81 67.23 24.47 28.46
CA VAL A 81 65.98 23.74 28.77
C VAL A 81 66.29 22.27 28.82
N ALA A 82 65.95 21.59 29.90
CA ALA A 82 66.17 20.16 30.05
C ALA A 82 65.15 19.54 31.02
N ARG A 83 64.97 18.21 30.94
CA ARG A 83 64.08 17.47 31.85
C ARG A 83 64.78 16.99 33.12
N LYS A 84 66.10 16.81 33.02
CA LYS A 84 66.99 16.40 34.10
C LYS A 84 68.21 17.29 34.07
N THR A 85 68.59 17.86 35.20
CA THR A 85 69.77 18.73 35.28
C THR A 85 70.43 18.63 36.63
N LEU A 86 71.75 18.73 36.62
CA LEU A 86 72.54 18.95 37.82
C LEU A 86 72.70 20.46 38.03
N GLN A 87 72.27 20.98 39.18
CA GLN A 87 72.43 22.39 39.53
C GLN A 87 73.85 22.66 40.05
N LEU A 88 74.67 23.32 39.24
CA LEU A 88 76.00 23.76 39.64
C LEU A 88 75.92 25.00 40.57
N PRO A 89 76.95 25.29 41.38
CA PRO A 89 77.00 26.54 42.14
C PRO A 89 76.88 27.75 41.19
N PHE A 90 76.15 28.77 41.62
CA PHE A 90 75.80 29.97 40.82
C PHE A 90 74.88 29.71 39.62
N GLN A 91 74.14 28.61 39.62
CA GLN A 91 73.04 28.36 38.68
C GLN A 91 71.69 28.38 39.39
N GLU A 92 70.71 29.02 38.76
CA GLU A 92 69.32 29.01 39.17
C GLU A 92 68.54 28.04 38.28
N VAL A 93 67.62 27.29 38.88
CA VAL A 93 66.79 26.30 38.18
C VAL A 93 65.33 26.62 38.48
N ARG A 94 64.53 26.75 37.42
CA ARG A 94 63.08 27.02 37.49
C ARG A 94 62.30 25.97 36.74
N THR A 95 61.15 25.59 37.28
CA THR A 95 60.23 24.59 36.70
C THR A 95 59.07 25.30 36.03
N PHE A 96 58.78 24.97 34.77
CA PHE A 96 57.60 25.46 34.05
C PHE A 96 56.66 24.31 33.71
N ASN A 97 55.35 24.54 33.88
CA ASN A 97 54.32 23.59 33.50
C ASN A 97 53.93 23.76 32.02
N MET A 98 53.87 22.66 31.28
CA MET A 98 53.48 22.61 29.87
C MET A 98 51.98 22.32 29.70
N ALA A 99 51.27 21.97 30.78
CA ALA A 99 49.85 21.66 30.69
C ALA A 99 49.05 22.84 30.13
N PRO A 100 48.22 22.63 29.10
CA PRO A 100 47.41 23.70 28.54
C PRO A 100 46.33 24.12 29.54
N LEU A 101 46.11 25.42 29.65
CA LEU A 101 45.12 26.02 30.53
C LEU A 101 43.94 26.56 29.72
N ASN A 102 42.74 26.38 30.26
CA ASN A 102 41.52 26.91 29.66
C ASN A 102 41.24 28.30 30.23
N TYR A 103 41.27 29.30 29.36
CA TYR A 103 40.93 30.68 29.70
C TYR A 103 39.57 31.03 29.10
N THR A 104 38.69 31.59 29.94
CA THR A 104 37.34 31.98 29.56
C THR A 104 37.18 33.48 29.69
N PHE A 105 36.76 34.14 28.61
CA PHE A 105 36.61 35.59 28.58
C PHE A 105 35.19 35.99 28.21
N HIS A 106 34.76 37.16 28.69
CA HIS A 106 33.51 37.80 28.29
C HIS A 106 33.81 38.94 27.32
N LEU A 107 33.42 38.78 26.07
CA LEU A 107 33.72 39.75 25.02
C LEU A 107 32.56 40.73 24.88
N HIS A 108 32.85 42.03 24.99
CA HIS A 108 31.92 43.11 24.71
C HIS A 108 32.45 43.92 23.53
N ASN A 109 31.82 43.76 22.37
CA ASN A 109 32.30 44.35 21.13
C ASN A 109 31.15 44.98 20.32
N MET A 110 31.53 45.81 19.35
CA MET A 110 30.64 46.40 18.36
C MET A 110 30.97 45.81 16.98
N SER A 111 29.94 45.63 16.16
CA SER A 111 30.08 45.30 14.74
C SER A 111 30.33 46.56 13.89
N SER A 112 30.59 46.39 12.59
CA SER A 112 30.69 47.50 11.64
C SER A 112 29.39 48.31 11.52
N GLU A 113 28.24 47.71 11.82
CA GLU A 113 26.92 48.35 11.84
C GLU A 113 26.63 49.09 13.16
N MET A 114 27.63 49.22 14.05
CA MET A 114 27.51 49.83 15.39
C MET A 114 26.50 49.12 16.31
N VAL A 115 26.16 47.86 16.02
CA VAL A 115 25.31 47.07 16.91
C VAL A 115 26.19 46.43 17.99
N PRO A 116 25.93 46.72 19.28
CA PRO A 116 26.61 46.05 20.38
C PRO A 116 26.18 44.59 20.45
N PHE A 117 27.16 43.71 20.62
CA PHE A 117 26.90 42.31 20.91
C PHE A 117 27.85 41.82 22.00
N HIS A 118 27.35 40.89 22.80
CA HIS A 118 28.20 40.01 23.57
C HIS A 118 28.22 38.63 22.89
N CYS A 119 29.18 37.78 23.19
CA CYS A 119 29.00 36.36 22.92
C CYS A 119 28.50 35.72 24.23
N LEU A 120 27.35 35.04 24.17
CA LEU A 120 26.84 34.26 25.29
C LEU A 120 26.70 32.81 24.85
N SER A 121 27.14 31.91 25.71
CA SER A 121 26.76 30.50 25.65
C SER A 121 25.46 30.31 26.45
N ALA A 122 24.62 29.38 25.99
CA ALA A 122 23.30 29.11 26.56
C ALA A 122 23.32 28.55 28.00
N GLN A 123 24.48 28.08 28.49
CA GLN A 123 24.60 27.49 29.84
C GLN A 123 25.40 28.32 30.85
N GLU A 124 26.21 29.29 30.41
CA GLU A 124 27.01 30.12 31.32
C GLU A 124 27.51 31.32 30.53
N LYS A 125 27.65 32.46 31.21
CA LYS A 125 28.22 33.69 30.64
C LYS A 125 29.67 33.40 30.21
N VAL A 126 29.93 32.78 29.07
CA VAL A 126 31.29 32.55 28.56
C VAL A 126 31.26 32.84 27.08
N ALA A 127 31.93 33.91 26.67
CA ALA A 127 31.90 34.41 25.30
C ALA A 127 32.86 33.62 24.40
N MET A 128 34.04 33.31 24.93
CA MET A 128 35.06 32.50 24.26
C MET A 128 35.86 31.70 25.28
N SER A 129 36.19 30.46 24.94
CA SER A 129 37.13 29.65 25.71
C SER A 129 38.32 29.26 24.84
N PHE A 130 39.52 29.56 25.31
CA PHE A 130 40.76 29.24 24.63
C PHE A 130 41.60 28.31 25.51
N THR A 131 42.02 27.20 24.93
CA THR A 131 42.98 26.28 25.53
C THR A 131 44.36 26.71 25.08
N ILE A 132 45.09 27.40 25.95
CA ILE A 132 46.39 28.03 25.64
C ILE A 132 47.47 27.38 26.49
N GLY A 133 48.62 27.12 25.88
CA GLY A 133 49.80 26.67 26.60
C GLY A 133 51.09 27.17 25.94
N PRO A 134 52.23 27.01 26.63
CA PRO A 134 53.52 27.30 26.01
C PRO A 134 53.78 26.34 24.84
N LYS A 135 54.59 26.79 23.87
CA LYS A 135 55.08 25.91 22.80
C LYS A 135 56.05 24.88 23.36
N ASP A 136 55.98 23.64 22.87
CA ASP A 136 56.90 22.58 23.29
C ASP A 136 58.33 22.97 22.86
N PRO A 137 59.32 22.95 23.77
CA PRO A 137 60.72 23.20 23.42
C PRO A 137 61.30 22.23 22.38
N ALA A 138 60.65 21.09 22.12
CA ALA A 138 61.01 20.20 21.01
C ALA A 138 60.65 20.76 19.63
N GLU A 139 59.56 21.53 19.52
CA GLU A 139 59.13 22.19 18.27
C GLU A 139 59.88 23.52 18.08
N ASP A 140 59.89 24.37 19.11
CA ASP A 140 60.47 25.70 19.03
C ASP A 140 61.07 26.15 20.38
N LEU A 141 62.40 26.03 20.48
CA LEU A 141 63.15 26.44 21.65
C LEU A 141 63.16 27.97 21.86
N ALA A 142 63.07 28.76 20.79
CA ALA A 142 63.13 30.22 20.89
C ALA A 142 61.82 30.80 21.45
N ALA A 143 60.69 30.26 21.00
CA ALA A 143 59.38 30.61 21.57
C ALA A 143 59.28 30.25 23.06
N PHE A 144 59.75 29.05 23.44
CA PHE A 144 59.73 28.65 24.85
C PHE A 144 60.62 29.53 25.72
N LYS A 145 61.80 29.93 25.23
CA LYS A 145 62.65 30.91 25.93
C LYS A 145 61.93 32.24 26.14
N THR A 146 61.25 32.74 25.10
CA THR A 146 60.47 33.99 25.15
C THR A 146 59.36 33.92 26.20
N TYR A 147 58.64 32.79 26.26
CA TYR A 147 57.63 32.53 27.29
C TYR A 147 58.23 32.57 28.69
N ALA A 148 59.32 31.83 28.93
CA ALA A 148 59.96 31.79 30.24
C ALA A 148 60.55 33.15 30.67
N THR A 149 61.06 33.97 29.75
CA THR A 149 61.54 35.33 30.07
C THR A 149 60.40 36.33 30.34
N LYS A 150 59.31 36.28 29.57
CA LYS A 150 58.25 37.31 29.63
C LYS A 150 57.10 36.96 30.59
N MET A 151 56.75 35.69 30.67
CA MET A 151 55.57 35.20 31.40
C MET A 151 55.94 34.34 32.61
N GLY A 152 57.20 33.89 32.70
CA GLY A 152 57.62 32.93 33.72
C GLY A 152 57.56 33.43 35.16
N ASP A 153 57.81 34.72 35.38
CA ASP A 153 57.79 35.35 36.71
C ASP A 153 56.48 36.09 37.03
N LEU A 154 55.52 36.07 36.11
CA LEU A 154 54.23 36.74 36.30
C LEU A 154 53.29 35.88 37.14
N ASP A 155 52.55 36.54 38.03
CA ASP A 155 51.44 35.94 38.76
C ASP A 155 50.39 35.41 37.75
N PRO A 156 49.81 34.21 37.93
CA PRO A 156 48.79 33.65 37.04
C PRO A 156 47.67 34.64 36.66
N ALA A 157 47.24 35.50 37.58
CA ALA A 157 46.23 36.52 37.30
C ALA A 157 46.72 37.58 36.28
N LYS A 158 48.00 37.96 36.33
CA LYS A 158 48.61 38.88 35.36
C LYS A 158 48.79 38.23 33.98
N VAL A 159 49.11 36.93 33.96
CA VAL A 159 49.19 36.15 32.71
C VAL A 159 47.82 36.11 32.05
N GLU A 160 46.77 35.79 32.82
CA GLU A 160 45.38 35.81 32.35
C GLU A 160 44.96 37.19 31.83
N ALA A 161 45.28 38.27 32.57
CA ALA A 161 44.97 39.63 32.15
C ALA A 161 45.70 40.03 30.85
N THR A 162 46.95 39.59 30.67
CA THR A 162 47.73 39.89 29.45
C THR A 162 47.18 39.13 28.25
N ILE A 163 46.87 37.84 28.42
CA ILE A 163 46.25 37.01 27.39
C ILE A 163 44.86 37.55 27.03
N GLY A 164 44.05 37.88 28.03
CA GLY A 164 42.73 38.49 27.85
C GLY A 164 42.81 39.82 27.11
N GLY A 165 43.78 40.68 27.45
CA GLY A 165 44.00 41.96 26.76
C GLY A 165 44.27 41.80 25.28
N VAL A 166 45.10 40.83 24.87
CA VAL A 166 45.38 40.56 23.44
C VAL A 166 44.14 40.00 22.75
N ILE A 167 43.46 39.02 23.34
CA ILE A 167 42.25 38.42 22.76
C ILE A 167 41.15 39.48 22.59
N HIS A 168 40.94 40.34 23.59
CA HIS A 168 39.98 41.44 23.52
C HIS A 168 40.36 42.46 22.45
N GLY A 169 41.63 42.85 22.38
CA GLY A 169 42.13 43.79 21.38
C GLY A 169 41.89 43.30 19.96
N GLU A 170 42.41 42.10 19.63
CA GLU A 170 42.35 41.55 18.27
C GLU A 170 40.93 41.21 17.85
N THR A 171 40.14 40.60 18.75
CA THR A 171 38.75 40.27 18.42
C THR A 171 37.93 41.55 18.20
N ARG A 172 38.22 42.63 18.91
CA ARG A 172 37.55 43.93 18.74
C ARG A 172 37.88 44.60 17.42
N VAL A 173 39.15 44.60 17.03
CA VAL A 173 39.57 45.13 15.73
C VAL A 173 38.91 44.34 14.60
N PHE A 174 38.88 43.01 14.73
CA PHE A 174 38.28 42.16 13.70
C PHE A 174 36.76 42.28 13.63
N SER A 175 36.06 42.30 14.77
CA SER A 175 34.60 42.41 14.78
C SER A 175 34.11 43.77 14.28
N ALA A 176 34.87 44.85 14.52
CA ALA A 176 34.52 46.17 14.02
C ALA A 176 34.56 46.28 12.49
N GLY A 177 35.32 45.40 11.81
CA GLY A 177 35.44 45.37 10.36
C GLY A 177 34.41 44.49 9.64
N LEU A 178 33.66 43.66 10.38
CA LEU A 178 32.71 42.71 9.82
C LEU A 178 31.27 43.11 10.11
N THR A 179 30.39 42.88 9.14
CA THR A 179 28.94 42.98 9.37
C THR A 179 28.47 41.80 10.21
N ILE A 180 27.36 41.97 10.93
CA ILE A 180 26.77 40.88 11.71
C ILE A 180 26.41 39.71 10.79
N ARG A 181 25.89 40.00 9.60
CA ARG A 181 25.48 38.98 8.64
C ARG A 181 26.65 38.08 8.23
N GLU A 182 27.79 38.66 7.86
CA GLU A 182 28.99 37.90 7.48
C GLU A 182 29.53 37.03 8.61
N MET A 183 29.42 37.52 9.86
CA MET A 183 29.83 36.76 11.05
C MET A 183 28.95 35.52 11.29
N PHE A 184 27.67 35.57 10.89
CA PHE A 184 26.71 34.46 11.04
C PHE A 184 26.71 33.49 9.85
N GLU A 185 26.86 34.00 8.62
CA GLU A 185 26.86 33.16 7.41
C GLU A 185 28.06 32.19 7.40
N ASP A 186 29.26 32.67 7.73
CA ASP A 186 30.48 31.86 7.75
C ASP A 186 31.14 31.81 9.14
N ARG A 187 30.45 31.20 10.12
CA ARG A 187 30.96 31.06 11.51
C ARG A 187 32.34 30.40 11.58
N GLU A 188 32.60 29.40 10.76
CA GLU A 188 33.91 28.73 10.73
C GLU A 188 35.02 29.64 10.24
N LYS A 189 34.75 30.44 9.19
CA LYS A 189 35.71 31.39 8.64
C LYS A 189 36.03 32.47 9.67
N PHE A 190 35.02 32.96 10.37
CA PHE A 190 35.20 33.89 11.48
C PHE A 190 36.10 33.27 12.56
N LYS A 191 35.79 32.05 13.02
CA LYS A 191 36.56 31.34 14.04
C LYS A 191 38.03 31.15 13.65
N ARG A 192 38.30 30.69 12.43
CA ARG A 192 39.66 30.48 11.92
C ARG A 192 40.42 31.80 11.86
N THR A 193 39.83 32.83 11.26
CA THR A 193 40.49 34.13 11.07
C THR A 193 40.80 34.81 12.42
N VAL A 194 39.88 34.75 13.39
CA VAL A 194 40.13 35.27 14.75
C VAL A 194 41.24 34.47 15.42
N SER A 195 41.20 33.14 15.35
CA SER A 195 42.23 32.28 15.95
C SER A 195 43.61 32.51 15.34
N ASP A 196 43.70 32.70 14.03
CA ASP A 196 44.97 32.92 13.33
C ASP A 196 45.61 34.27 13.70
N LYS A 197 44.80 35.33 13.78
CA LYS A 197 45.26 36.65 14.22
C LYS A 197 45.73 36.64 15.67
N ILE A 198 44.94 36.05 16.58
CA ILE A 198 45.34 35.92 17.99
C ILE A 198 46.62 35.07 18.08
N GLN A 199 46.74 33.99 17.29
CA GLN A 199 47.95 33.16 17.30
C GLN A 199 49.19 33.94 16.83
N GLN A 200 49.07 34.85 15.87
CA GLN A 200 50.17 35.70 15.41
C GLN A 200 50.71 36.57 16.55
N ASP A 201 49.83 37.18 17.35
CA ASP A 201 50.22 38.00 18.49
C ASP A 201 50.70 37.16 19.69
N MET A 202 50.09 36.01 19.92
CA MET A 202 50.52 35.06 20.96
C MET A 202 51.92 34.50 20.72
N ASN A 203 52.39 34.45 19.46
CA ASN A 203 53.76 34.06 19.14
C ASN A 203 54.79 34.99 19.78
N ALA A 204 54.50 36.28 19.95
CA ALA A 204 55.38 37.24 20.60
C ALA A 204 55.60 36.94 22.10
N TYR A 205 54.69 36.17 22.70
CA TYR A 205 54.75 35.69 24.09
C TYR A 205 55.17 34.22 24.20
N GLY A 206 55.41 33.52 23.08
CA GLY A 206 55.78 32.10 23.07
C GLY A 206 54.63 31.14 23.37
N LEU A 207 53.38 31.59 23.20
CA LEU A 207 52.17 30.81 23.50
C LEU A 207 51.57 30.19 22.22
N LYS A 208 50.89 29.05 22.38
CA LYS A 208 50.17 28.30 21.34
C LYS A 208 48.74 28.07 21.79
N ILE A 209 47.81 28.33 20.87
CA ILE A 209 46.40 28.00 21.03
C ILE A 209 46.21 26.57 20.54
N TYR A 210 45.81 25.67 21.44
CA TYR A 210 45.49 24.28 21.09
C TYR A 210 44.04 24.14 20.62
N ASN A 211 43.14 24.87 21.27
CA ASN A 211 41.73 24.89 20.92
C ASN A 211 41.16 26.28 21.17
N ALA A 212 40.27 26.70 20.28
CA ALA A 212 39.48 27.91 20.41
C ALA A 212 38.01 27.50 20.30
N ASN A 213 37.19 27.94 21.24
CA ASN A 213 35.75 27.82 21.17
C ASN A 213 35.14 29.21 21.29
N ILE A 214 34.27 29.55 20.35
CA ILE A 214 33.61 30.84 20.28
C ILE A 214 32.11 30.60 20.44
N ALA A 215 31.52 31.20 21.47
CA ALA A 215 30.09 31.12 21.72
C ALA A 215 29.29 31.92 20.69
N GLU A 216 27.98 31.77 20.71
CA GLU A 216 27.10 32.50 19.80
C GLU A 216 26.95 33.96 20.21
N MET A 217 26.71 34.83 19.23
CA MET A 217 26.48 36.24 19.49
C MET A 217 25.06 36.44 19.99
N ALA A 218 24.92 37.29 21.00
CA ALA A 218 23.67 37.65 21.61
C ALA A 218 23.63 39.15 21.92
N ASP A 219 22.41 39.64 22.07
CA ASP A 219 22.11 41.05 22.28
C ASP A 219 22.60 41.49 23.66
N GLN A 220 23.41 42.57 23.72
CA GLN A 220 23.98 43.04 24.99
C GLN A 220 22.91 43.38 26.03
N ASP A 221 21.91 44.14 25.60
CA ASP A 221 20.87 44.71 26.46
C ASP A 221 19.51 44.17 26.04
N GLU A 222 18.61 43.92 27.00
CA GLU A 222 17.22 43.51 26.73
C GLU A 222 16.42 44.51 25.87
N LYS A 223 16.90 45.76 25.82
CA LYS A 223 16.33 46.85 25.01
C LYS A 223 16.70 46.72 23.53
N THR A 224 17.88 46.19 23.23
CA THR A 224 18.38 46.03 21.86
C THR A 224 18.07 44.60 21.44
N ARG A 225 16.88 44.33 20.88
CA ARG A 225 16.45 42.98 20.48
C ARG A 225 16.84 42.64 19.04
N TYR A 226 18.06 42.94 18.62
CA TYR A 226 18.46 42.79 17.23
C TYR A 226 18.50 41.31 16.82
N PHE A 227 19.26 40.48 17.55
CA PHE A 227 19.40 39.05 17.23
C PHE A 227 18.09 38.30 17.43
N GLN A 228 17.32 38.65 18.46
CA GLN A 228 16.00 38.06 18.66
C GLN A 228 15.06 38.34 17.47
N ASN A 229 14.98 39.60 17.02
CA ASN A 229 14.15 39.98 15.88
C ASN A 229 14.66 39.34 14.57
N LEU A 230 15.98 39.22 14.39
CA LEU A 230 16.57 38.57 13.22
C LEU A 230 16.22 37.08 13.16
N ARG A 231 16.32 36.36 14.28
CA ARG A 231 15.89 34.95 14.38
C ARG A 231 14.40 34.81 14.08
N GLN A 232 13.57 35.69 14.65
CA GLN A 232 12.14 35.68 14.40
C GLN A 232 11.82 35.93 12.93
N LYS A 233 12.47 36.92 12.28
CA LYS A 233 12.31 37.20 10.85
C LYS A 233 12.70 36.01 9.98
N ALA A 234 13.81 35.34 10.29
CA ALA A 234 14.24 34.15 9.56
C ALA A 234 13.23 32.98 9.70
N LEU A 235 12.72 32.75 10.92
CA LEU A 235 11.73 31.71 11.19
C LEU A 235 10.40 31.99 10.48
N GLU A 236 9.89 33.23 10.54
CA GLU A 236 8.66 33.63 9.85
C GLU A 236 8.83 33.58 8.32
N GLY A 237 10.01 33.94 7.81
CA GLY A 237 10.35 33.79 6.40
C GLY A 237 10.30 32.34 5.93
N ALA A 238 10.97 31.43 6.66
CA ALA A 238 10.95 30.00 6.37
C ALA A 238 9.53 29.41 6.48
N ASN A 239 8.76 29.80 7.49
CA ASN A 239 7.36 29.39 7.65
C ASN A 239 6.49 29.87 6.48
N THR A 240 6.70 31.10 6.01
CA THR A 240 5.96 31.65 4.88
C THR A 240 6.30 30.90 3.59
N GLU A 241 7.59 30.64 3.36
CA GLU A 241 8.04 29.84 2.21
C GLU A 241 7.45 28.42 2.23
N MET A 242 7.49 27.75 3.38
CA MET A 242 6.85 26.43 3.54
C MET A 242 5.34 26.49 3.28
N ARG A 243 4.64 27.54 3.73
CA ARG A 243 3.20 27.72 3.46
C ARG A 243 2.92 27.90 1.97
N ILE A 244 3.76 28.65 1.26
CA ILE A 244 3.65 28.83 -0.20
C ILE A 244 3.85 27.48 -0.90
N GLN A 245 4.92 26.74 -0.56
CA GLN A 245 5.19 25.42 -1.15
C GLN A 245 4.06 24.42 -0.90
N VAL A 246 3.47 24.39 0.31
CA VAL A 246 2.32 23.53 0.62
C VAL A 246 1.08 23.95 -0.19
N ALA A 247 0.83 25.25 -0.34
CA ALA A 247 -0.28 25.75 -1.13
C ALA A 247 -0.12 25.41 -2.62
N GLU A 248 1.08 25.57 -3.18
CA GLU A 248 1.41 25.18 -4.55
C GLU A 248 1.25 23.68 -4.77
N ALA A 249 1.75 22.85 -3.85
CA ALA A 249 1.61 21.40 -3.93
C ALA A 249 0.13 20.96 -3.88
N ARG A 250 -0.70 21.59 -3.02
CA ARG A 250 -2.15 21.34 -2.98
C ARG A 250 -2.82 21.75 -4.28
N MET A 251 -2.52 22.95 -4.78
CA MET A 251 -3.06 23.44 -6.06
C MET A 251 -2.71 22.47 -7.21
N GLN A 252 -1.46 22.01 -7.30
CA GLN A 252 -1.04 21.03 -8.31
C GLN A 252 -1.76 19.68 -8.13
N GLY A 253 -1.94 19.23 -6.89
CA GLY A 253 -2.72 18.03 -6.56
C GLY A 253 -4.17 18.14 -7.03
N ASP A 254 -4.84 19.24 -6.70
CA ASP A 254 -6.24 19.48 -7.07
C ASP A 254 -6.43 19.58 -8.59
N ILE A 255 -5.52 20.26 -9.29
CA ILE A 255 -5.52 20.33 -10.76
C ILE A 255 -5.33 18.92 -11.34
N GLY A 256 -4.36 18.17 -10.85
CA GLY A 256 -4.10 16.80 -11.31
C GLY A 256 -5.30 15.86 -11.08
N GLU A 257 -5.98 15.98 -9.95
CA GLU A 257 -7.19 15.21 -9.66
C GLU A 257 -8.34 15.58 -10.60
N ARG A 258 -8.63 16.88 -10.76
CA ARG A 258 -9.69 17.39 -11.66
C ARG A 258 -9.42 17.00 -13.11
N GLU A 259 -8.17 17.09 -13.56
CA GLU A 259 -7.79 16.64 -14.91
C GLU A 259 -8.05 15.15 -15.11
N ARG A 260 -7.67 14.30 -14.14
CA ARG A 260 -7.93 12.85 -14.23
C ARG A 260 -9.41 12.54 -14.22
N GLN A 261 -10.19 13.20 -13.37
CA GLN A 261 -11.65 13.06 -13.34
C GLN A 261 -12.28 13.49 -14.67
N SER A 262 -11.85 14.62 -15.23
CA SER A 262 -12.32 15.12 -16.53
C SER A 262 -12.00 14.15 -17.67
N ARG A 263 -10.76 13.65 -17.76
CA ARG A 263 -10.36 12.65 -18.77
C ARG A 263 -11.17 11.36 -18.62
N ALA A 264 -11.32 10.85 -17.40
CA ALA A 264 -12.13 9.66 -17.15
C ALA A 264 -13.60 9.88 -17.56
N ALA A 265 -14.19 11.05 -17.28
CA ALA A 265 -15.54 11.37 -17.70
C ALA A 265 -15.69 11.44 -19.23
N GLN A 266 -14.69 12.01 -19.94
CA GLN A 266 -14.65 12.05 -21.40
C GLN A 266 -14.54 10.64 -21.99
N GLU A 267 -13.67 9.78 -21.45
CA GLU A 267 -13.53 8.39 -21.89
C GLU A 267 -14.80 7.58 -21.65
N VAL A 268 -15.43 7.72 -20.48
CA VAL A 268 -16.71 7.07 -20.18
C VAL A 268 -17.82 7.55 -21.13
N ALA A 269 -17.87 8.85 -21.43
CA ALA A 269 -18.83 9.40 -22.39
C ALA A 269 -18.60 8.85 -23.79
N HIS A 270 -17.34 8.77 -24.24
CA HIS A 270 -16.96 8.17 -25.51
C HIS A 270 -17.37 6.69 -25.58
N ILE A 271 -17.03 5.88 -24.57
CA ILE A 271 -17.41 4.46 -24.51
C ILE A 271 -18.93 4.31 -24.56
N LYS A 272 -19.69 5.13 -23.82
CA LYS A 272 -21.16 5.12 -23.87
C LYS A 272 -21.70 5.45 -25.26
N ALA A 273 -21.13 6.44 -25.94
CA ALA A 273 -21.51 6.77 -27.32
C ALA A 273 -21.27 5.58 -28.25
N THR A 274 -20.09 4.94 -28.18
CA THR A 274 -19.78 3.73 -28.96
C THR A 274 -20.72 2.57 -28.64
N ILE A 275 -21.10 2.37 -27.37
CA ILE A 275 -22.07 1.34 -26.96
C ILE A 275 -23.43 1.62 -27.60
N VAL A 276 -23.91 2.87 -27.55
CA VAL A 276 -25.20 3.24 -28.15
C VAL A 276 -25.19 3.05 -29.66
N GLU A 277 -24.10 3.43 -30.34
CA GLU A 277 -23.92 3.15 -31.77
C GLU A 277 -24.00 1.65 -32.06
N LYS A 278 -23.31 0.81 -31.28
CA LYS A 278 -23.38 -0.65 -31.44
C LYS A 278 -24.74 -1.25 -31.11
N GLN A 279 -25.44 -0.71 -30.12
CA GLN A 279 -26.83 -1.11 -29.83
C GLN A 279 -27.76 -0.75 -30.99
N ASN A 280 -27.60 0.44 -31.58
CA ASN A 280 -28.38 0.87 -32.75
C ASN A 280 -28.08 0.00 -33.98
N GLU A 281 -26.80 -0.30 -34.27
CA GLU A 281 -26.43 -1.23 -35.35
C GLU A 281 -27.06 -2.62 -35.14
N ASN A 282 -27.01 -3.14 -33.91
CA ASN A 282 -27.62 -4.42 -33.58
C ASN A 282 -29.15 -4.39 -33.70
N ALA A 283 -29.80 -3.32 -33.23
CA ALA A 283 -31.25 -3.14 -33.37
C ALA A 283 -31.66 -3.05 -34.85
N GLN A 284 -30.87 -2.34 -35.67
CA GLN A 284 -31.08 -2.30 -37.13
C GLN A 284 -30.94 -3.70 -37.75
N ARG A 285 -29.94 -4.49 -37.35
CA ARG A 285 -29.78 -5.88 -37.82
C ARG A 285 -30.94 -6.77 -37.40
N VAL A 286 -31.42 -6.66 -36.15
CA VAL A 286 -32.58 -7.40 -35.66
C VAL A 286 -33.83 -7.01 -36.45
N ALA A 287 -34.11 -5.71 -36.60
CA ALA A 287 -35.25 -5.23 -37.37
C ALA A 287 -35.18 -5.68 -38.84
N HIS A 288 -33.99 -5.72 -39.45
CA HIS A 288 -33.80 -6.26 -40.80
C HIS A 288 -34.13 -7.76 -40.86
N SER A 289 -33.62 -8.53 -39.91
CA SER A 289 -33.90 -9.97 -39.83
C SER A 289 -35.38 -10.27 -39.54
N GLU A 290 -36.03 -9.47 -38.70
CA GLU A 290 -37.47 -9.56 -38.44
C GLU A 290 -38.30 -9.24 -39.68
N LYS A 291 -37.91 -8.22 -40.45
CA LYS A 291 -38.52 -7.90 -41.74
C LYS A 291 -38.40 -9.08 -42.71
N GLU A 292 -37.21 -9.66 -42.87
CA GLU A 292 -36.99 -10.82 -43.73
C GLU A 292 -37.82 -12.02 -43.27
N LEU A 293 -37.82 -12.31 -41.96
CA LEU A 293 -38.61 -13.39 -41.39
C LEU A 293 -40.12 -13.16 -41.60
N ALA A 294 -40.59 -11.93 -41.48
CA ALA A 294 -41.99 -11.57 -41.74
C ALA A 294 -42.39 -11.80 -43.21
N VAL A 295 -41.50 -11.45 -44.16
CA VAL A 295 -41.72 -11.75 -45.59
C VAL A 295 -41.84 -13.27 -45.81
N VAL A 296 -40.89 -14.05 -45.30
CA VAL A 296 -40.91 -15.51 -45.41
C VAL A 296 -42.18 -16.11 -44.76
N ARG A 297 -42.58 -15.60 -43.59
CA ARG A 297 -43.82 -16.03 -42.93
C ARG A 297 -45.06 -15.71 -43.77
N ALA A 298 -45.16 -14.50 -44.32
CA ALA A 298 -46.27 -14.11 -45.18
C ALA A 298 -46.34 -14.96 -46.46
N GLU A 299 -45.20 -15.30 -47.06
CA GLU A 299 -45.12 -16.23 -48.20
C GLU A 299 -45.60 -17.64 -47.82
N CYS A 300 -45.17 -18.16 -46.68
CA CYS A 300 -45.62 -19.46 -46.16
C CYS A 300 -47.13 -19.46 -45.86
N GLU A 301 -47.66 -18.40 -45.24
CA GLU A 301 -49.09 -18.26 -44.98
C GLU A 301 -49.90 -18.16 -46.25
N ARG A 302 -49.43 -17.39 -47.24
CA ARG A 302 -50.07 -17.30 -48.56
C ARG A 302 -50.09 -18.67 -49.23
N ALA A 303 -49.00 -19.43 -49.19
CA ALA A 303 -48.96 -20.78 -49.73
C ALA A 303 -49.95 -21.71 -48.99
N ARG A 304 -50.01 -21.65 -47.65
CA ARG A 304 -50.98 -22.41 -46.84
C ARG A 304 -52.43 -22.10 -47.24
N LEU A 305 -52.78 -20.82 -47.36
CA LEU A 305 -54.13 -20.40 -47.73
C LEU A 305 -54.51 -20.84 -49.15
N LEU A 306 -53.57 -20.75 -50.11
CA LEU A 306 -53.81 -21.28 -51.47
C LEU A 306 -54.09 -22.78 -51.44
N THR A 307 -53.27 -23.56 -50.71
CA THR A 307 -53.52 -25.01 -50.58
C THR A 307 -54.86 -25.32 -49.91
N GLU A 308 -55.28 -24.52 -48.93
CA GLU A 308 -56.56 -24.69 -48.24
C GLU A 308 -57.75 -24.40 -49.16
N ILE A 309 -57.66 -23.33 -49.96
CA ILE A 309 -58.66 -22.99 -50.99
C ILE A 309 -58.71 -24.07 -52.07
N ASP A 310 -57.58 -24.60 -52.53
CA ASP A 310 -57.54 -25.67 -53.53
C ASP A 310 -58.21 -26.95 -53.00
N VAL A 311 -57.96 -27.31 -51.75
CA VAL A 311 -58.63 -28.45 -51.08
C VAL A 311 -60.13 -28.19 -50.91
N SER A 312 -60.55 -26.98 -50.52
CA SER A 312 -61.98 -26.65 -50.37
C SER A 312 -62.70 -26.65 -51.71
N MET A 313 -62.12 -26.05 -52.76
CA MET A 313 -62.67 -26.06 -54.12
C MET A 313 -62.76 -27.50 -54.67
N ALA A 314 -61.75 -28.34 -54.44
CA ALA A 314 -61.81 -29.75 -54.83
C ALA A 314 -62.93 -30.49 -54.09
N THR A 315 -63.13 -30.20 -52.80
CA THR A 315 -64.22 -30.77 -51.99
C THR A 315 -65.58 -30.31 -52.48
N ASP A 316 -65.75 -29.01 -52.77
CA ASP A 316 -67.02 -28.44 -53.23
C ASP A 316 -67.36 -28.91 -54.65
N LYS A 317 -66.38 -29.01 -55.54
CA LYS A 317 -66.56 -29.64 -56.85
C LYS A 317 -67.01 -31.09 -56.69
N ARG A 318 -66.40 -31.84 -55.78
CA ARG A 318 -66.80 -33.23 -55.51
C ARG A 318 -68.21 -33.34 -54.95
N LYS A 319 -68.62 -32.42 -54.06
CA LYS A 319 -69.99 -32.34 -53.56
C LYS A 319 -71.00 -32.00 -54.67
N ALA A 320 -70.69 -31.03 -55.53
CA ALA A 320 -71.56 -30.67 -56.64
C ALA A 320 -71.72 -31.83 -57.64
N GLU A 321 -70.64 -32.57 -57.94
CA GLU A 321 -70.71 -33.80 -58.74
C GLU A 321 -71.64 -34.83 -58.10
N LEU A 322 -71.47 -35.10 -56.80
CA LEU A 322 -72.32 -36.01 -56.02
C LEU A 322 -73.79 -35.56 -56.00
N GLU A 323 -74.08 -34.27 -55.83
CA GLU A 323 -75.45 -33.74 -55.87
C GLU A 323 -76.11 -33.96 -57.23
N THR A 324 -75.39 -33.69 -58.32
CA THR A 324 -75.92 -33.95 -59.67
C THR A 324 -76.18 -35.44 -59.92
N GLU A 325 -75.35 -36.33 -59.37
CA GLU A 325 -75.58 -37.78 -59.43
C GLU A 325 -76.82 -38.19 -58.63
N VAL A 326 -77.00 -37.64 -57.43
CA VAL A 326 -78.18 -37.88 -56.59
C VAL A 326 -79.46 -37.35 -57.27
N ASP A 327 -79.42 -36.18 -57.89
CA ASP A 327 -80.57 -35.61 -58.59
C ASP A 327 -80.92 -36.41 -59.86
N ARG A 328 -79.92 -36.91 -60.59
CA ARG A 328 -80.12 -37.87 -61.69
C ARG A 328 -80.77 -39.17 -61.19
N ALA A 329 -80.34 -39.68 -60.05
CA ALA A 329 -80.94 -40.87 -59.45
C ALA A 329 -82.40 -40.62 -59.00
N ARG A 330 -82.67 -39.48 -58.36
CA ARG A 330 -84.04 -39.08 -57.93
C ARG A 330 -84.99 -38.88 -59.11
N THR A 331 -84.53 -38.20 -60.15
CA THR A 331 -85.33 -37.97 -61.37
C THR A 331 -85.61 -39.30 -62.08
N ALA A 332 -84.64 -40.19 -62.20
CA ALA A 332 -84.85 -41.54 -62.72
C ALA A 332 -85.88 -42.34 -61.89
N GLN A 333 -85.80 -42.25 -60.56
CA GLN A 333 -86.77 -42.89 -59.66
C GLN A 333 -88.19 -42.33 -59.83
N GLN A 334 -88.34 -41.00 -59.96
CA GLN A 334 -89.63 -40.36 -60.21
C GLN A 334 -90.22 -40.75 -61.56
N VAL A 335 -89.41 -40.81 -62.62
CA VAL A 335 -89.86 -41.25 -63.95
C VAL A 335 -90.36 -42.70 -63.90
N ALA A 336 -89.62 -43.60 -63.24
CA ALA A 336 -90.03 -45.00 -63.07
C ALA A 336 -91.36 -45.12 -62.29
N TYR A 337 -91.53 -44.34 -61.22
CA TYR A 337 -92.78 -44.31 -60.45
C TYR A 337 -93.98 -43.82 -61.27
N LEU A 338 -93.81 -42.74 -62.03
CA LEU A 338 -94.87 -42.21 -62.89
C LEU A 338 -95.24 -43.18 -64.02
N GLN A 339 -94.25 -43.83 -64.64
CA GLN A 339 -94.48 -44.88 -65.64
C GLN A 339 -95.27 -46.06 -65.06
N ALA A 340 -94.88 -46.56 -63.88
CA ALA A 340 -95.62 -47.64 -63.21
C ALA A 340 -97.06 -47.24 -62.86
N THR A 341 -97.28 -46.02 -62.39
CA THR A 341 -98.62 -45.49 -62.08
C THR A 341 -99.48 -45.36 -63.32
N GLN A 342 -98.91 -44.90 -64.44
CA GLN A 342 -99.63 -44.76 -65.70
C GLN A 342 -100.01 -46.12 -66.29
N VAL A 343 -99.08 -47.09 -66.27
CA VAL A 343 -99.34 -48.47 -66.70
C VAL A 343 -100.43 -49.12 -65.82
N ALA A 344 -100.41 -48.90 -64.51
CA ALA A 344 -101.46 -49.40 -63.62
C ALA A 344 -102.85 -48.81 -63.96
N LYS A 345 -102.93 -47.50 -64.26
CA LYS A 345 -104.18 -46.85 -64.70
C LYS A 345 -104.69 -47.41 -66.03
N THR A 346 -103.82 -47.66 -67.00
CA THR A 346 -104.25 -48.21 -68.31
C THR A 346 -104.74 -49.65 -68.19
N ILE A 347 -104.08 -50.47 -67.35
CA ILE A 347 -104.54 -51.84 -67.07
C ILE A 347 -105.90 -51.82 -66.36
N ALA A 348 -106.07 -50.99 -65.33
CA ALA A 348 -107.34 -50.89 -64.59
C ALA A 348 -108.50 -50.40 -65.48
N ALA A 349 -108.25 -49.44 -66.39
CA ALA A 349 -109.25 -48.98 -67.35
C ALA A 349 -109.63 -50.09 -68.36
N ALA A 350 -108.65 -50.87 -68.83
CA ALA A 350 -108.90 -52.00 -69.72
C ALA A 350 -109.71 -53.11 -69.03
N GLU A 351 -109.37 -53.47 -67.79
CA GLU A 351 -110.13 -54.46 -67.01
C GLU A 351 -111.57 -54.00 -66.70
N SER A 352 -111.77 -52.71 -66.40
CA SER A 352 -113.11 -52.15 -66.17
C SER A 352 -114.02 -52.27 -67.39
N ALA A 353 -113.49 -51.98 -68.59
CA ALA A 353 -114.24 -52.09 -69.84
C ALA A 353 -114.63 -53.54 -70.18
N VAL A 354 -113.74 -54.50 -69.89
CA VAL A 354 -114.03 -55.94 -70.08
C VAL A 354 -115.16 -56.38 -69.14
N LYS A 355 -115.11 -56.00 -67.86
CA LYS A 355 -116.16 -56.35 -66.88
C LYS A 355 -117.51 -55.69 -67.18
N GLU A 356 -117.54 -54.46 -67.68
CA GLU A 356 -118.79 -53.82 -68.12
C GLU A 356 -119.42 -54.55 -69.31
N ALA A 357 -118.62 -54.98 -70.29
CA ALA A 357 -119.10 -55.75 -71.43
C ALA A 357 -119.65 -57.14 -71.00
N GLU A 358 -118.97 -57.81 -70.06
CA GLU A 358 -119.46 -59.07 -69.46
C GLU A 358 -120.77 -58.87 -68.69
N GLY A 359 -120.89 -57.81 -67.89
CA GLY A 359 -122.09 -57.47 -67.15
C GLY A 359 -123.31 -57.22 -68.06
N GLN A 360 -123.10 -56.55 -69.20
CA GLN A 360 -124.16 -56.33 -70.20
C GLN A 360 -124.58 -57.64 -70.88
N ALA A 361 -123.64 -58.53 -71.21
CA ALA A 361 -123.94 -59.83 -71.80
C ALA A 361 -124.75 -60.72 -70.84
N GLU A 362 -124.39 -60.73 -69.55
CA GLU A 362 -125.08 -61.54 -68.53
C GLU A 362 -126.49 -61.01 -68.23
N ALA A 363 -126.68 -59.68 -68.17
CA ALA A 363 -127.99 -59.06 -68.01
C ALA A 363 -128.96 -59.44 -69.15
N THR A 364 -128.45 -59.49 -70.38
CA THR A 364 -129.22 -59.88 -71.57
C THR A 364 -129.62 -61.36 -71.50
N ARG A 365 -128.73 -62.24 -71.01
CA ARG A 365 -129.00 -63.68 -70.82
C ARG A 365 -130.12 -63.92 -69.79
N ARG A 366 -130.07 -63.23 -68.65
CA ARG A 366 -131.09 -63.36 -67.59
C ARG A 366 -132.47 -62.89 -68.04
N LEU A 367 -132.55 -61.86 -68.88
CA LEU A 367 -133.81 -61.40 -69.47
C LEU A 367 -134.43 -62.46 -70.40
N ALA A 368 -133.62 -63.12 -71.22
CA ALA A 368 -134.09 -64.19 -72.11
C ALA A 368 -134.57 -65.42 -71.32
N ASP A 369 -133.87 -65.81 -70.25
CA ASP A 369 -134.28 -66.91 -69.37
C ASP A 369 -135.59 -66.60 -68.62
N ALA A 370 -135.78 -65.36 -68.17
CA ALA A 370 -137.03 -64.93 -67.52
C ALA A 370 -138.23 -65.01 -68.46
N GLN A 371 -138.05 -64.68 -69.75
CA GLN A 371 -139.10 -64.81 -70.76
C GLN A 371 -139.46 -66.27 -71.04
N LEU A 372 -138.47 -67.18 -71.11
CA LEU A 372 -138.71 -68.61 -71.26
C LEU A 372 -139.46 -69.21 -70.06
N TYR A 373 -139.12 -68.78 -68.85
CA TYR A 373 -139.81 -69.23 -67.63
C TYR A 373 -141.27 -68.77 -67.59
N ALA A 374 -141.54 -67.50 -67.96
CA ALA A 374 -142.90 -66.96 -68.03
C ALA A 374 -143.78 -67.70 -69.07
N ALA A 375 -143.21 -68.04 -70.23
CA ALA A 375 -143.93 -68.77 -71.27
C ALA A 375 -144.29 -70.21 -70.84
N ARG A 376 -143.39 -70.91 -70.11
CA ARG A 376 -143.67 -72.24 -69.55
C ARG A 376 -144.76 -72.20 -68.48
N ALA A 377 -144.67 -71.25 -67.55
CA ALA A 377 -145.66 -71.10 -66.47
C ALA A 377 -147.07 -70.78 -67.01
N ALA A 378 -147.17 -70.00 -68.10
CA ALA A 378 -148.46 -69.72 -68.76
C ALA A 378 -149.06 -70.96 -69.45
N ALA A 379 -148.22 -71.82 -70.04
CA ALA A 379 -148.66 -73.05 -70.70
C ALA A 379 -149.16 -74.10 -69.68
N ASP A 380 -148.45 -74.26 -68.55
CA ASP A 380 -148.83 -75.19 -67.49
C ASP A 380 -150.15 -74.77 -66.80
N GLY A 381 -150.39 -73.46 -66.66
CA GLY A 381 -151.65 -72.93 -66.12
C GLY A 381 -152.87 -73.18 -67.03
N ALA A 382 -152.68 -73.21 -68.34
CA ALA A 382 -153.75 -73.50 -69.29
C ALA A 382 -154.14 -75.00 -69.26
N LEU A 383 -153.17 -75.91 -69.15
CA LEU A 383 -153.42 -77.35 -69.01
C LEU A 383 -154.24 -77.67 -67.76
N ALA A 384 -153.87 -77.10 -66.62
CA ALA A 384 -154.56 -77.32 -65.34
C ALA A 384 -156.03 -76.82 -65.36
N ALA A 385 -156.32 -75.75 -66.09
CA ALA A 385 -157.68 -75.23 -66.23
C ALA A 385 -158.58 -76.14 -67.08
N PHE A 386 -158.05 -76.72 -68.16
CA PHE A 386 -158.80 -77.64 -69.02
C PHE A 386 -159.04 -79.00 -68.35
N GLU A 387 -158.07 -79.52 -67.59
CA GLU A 387 -158.27 -80.75 -66.79
C GLU A 387 -159.35 -80.56 -65.71
N ALA A 388 -159.35 -79.42 -65.01
CA ALA A 388 -160.36 -79.10 -63.99
C ALA A 388 -161.78 -78.98 -64.57
N GLN A 389 -161.93 -78.50 -65.82
CA GLN A 389 -163.23 -78.44 -66.50
C GLN A 389 -163.74 -79.82 -66.93
N ALA A 390 -162.85 -80.71 -67.39
CA ALA A 390 -163.21 -82.08 -67.76
C ALA A 390 -163.67 -82.91 -66.55
N ASP A 391 -163.05 -82.70 -65.39
CA ASP A 391 -163.35 -83.43 -64.15
C ASP A 391 -164.65 -82.97 -63.47
N GLY A 392 -165.13 -81.75 -63.77
CA GLY A 392 -166.43 -81.24 -63.31
C GLY A 392 -167.63 -81.77 -64.11
N LEU A 393 -167.46 -81.93 -65.43
CA LEU A 393 -168.49 -82.45 -66.34
C LEU A 393 -168.77 -83.94 -66.13
N SER A 394 -167.75 -84.74 -65.79
CA SER A 394 -167.92 -86.16 -65.47
C SER A 394 -168.75 -86.38 -64.19
N ARG A 395 -168.61 -85.47 -63.20
CA ARG A 395 -169.36 -85.52 -61.93
C ARG A 395 -170.82 -85.12 -62.08
N LEU A 396 -171.15 -84.25 -63.05
CA LEU A 396 -172.54 -83.86 -63.35
C LEU A 396 -173.33 -84.98 -64.05
N LEU A 397 -172.66 -85.79 -64.88
CA LEU A 397 -173.30 -86.88 -65.62
C LEU A 397 -173.55 -88.13 -64.74
N ALA A 398 -172.70 -88.38 -63.75
CA ALA A 398 -172.88 -89.50 -62.82
C ALA A 398 -173.95 -89.25 -61.73
N ALA A 399 -174.27 -87.99 -61.43
CA ALA A 399 -175.27 -87.63 -60.42
C ALA A 399 -176.72 -87.61 -60.96
N SER A 400 -176.92 -87.64 -62.29
CA SER A 400 -178.25 -87.54 -62.92
C SER A 400 -179.05 -88.85 -62.99
N GLU A 401 -178.58 -89.97 -62.42
CA GLU A 401 -179.24 -91.28 -62.55
C GLU A 401 -179.98 -91.79 -61.28
N GLN A 402 -179.95 -91.10 -60.12
CA GLN A 402 -180.49 -91.69 -58.87
C GLN A 402 -181.59 -90.96 -58.08
N ARG A 403 -182.12 -89.79 -58.49
CA ARG A 403 -183.33 -89.22 -57.83
C ARG A 403 -184.26 -88.46 -58.77
N PRO A 404 -185.56 -88.83 -58.84
CA PRO A 404 -186.59 -88.05 -59.53
C PRO A 404 -187.04 -86.87 -58.65
N ASP A 405 -187.38 -85.74 -59.28
CA ASP A 405 -188.20 -84.60 -58.79
C ASP A 405 -187.58 -83.19 -58.63
N LEU A 406 -186.31 -82.92 -58.96
CA LEU A 406 -185.82 -81.53 -58.95
C LEU A 406 -184.81 -81.23 -60.05
N ALA A 407 -185.26 -80.59 -61.16
CA ALA A 407 -184.43 -79.68 -61.96
C ALA A 407 -185.25 -78.99 -63.09
N LYS A 408 -186.15 -78.07 -62.72
CA LYS A 408 -186.37 -76.87 -63.54
C LYS A 408 -185.31 -75.88 -63.09
N PHE A 409 -184.23 -75.72 -63.86
CA PHE A 409 -183.52 -74.45 -64.09
C PHE A 409 -182.12 -74.72 -64.66
N GLN A 410 -181.84 -73.93 -65.71
CA GLN A 410 -180.53 -73.43 -66.15
C GLN A 410 -179.71 -74.23 -67.17
N LEU A 411 -179.68 -73.63 -68.37
CA LEU A 411 -178.56 -73.29 -69.25
C LEU A 411 -177.48 -74.35 -69.51
#